data_AF-A0AAW0A5C8-F1
#
_entry.id   AF-A0AAW0A5C8-F1
#
_cell.length_a   1.000
_cell.length_b   1.000
_cell.length_c   1.000
_cell.angle_alpha   90.00
_cell.angle_beta   90.00
_cell.angle_gamma   90.00
#
_symmetry.space_group_name_H-M   'P 1'
#
loop_
_entity.id
_entity.type
_entity.pdbx_description
1 polymer ?
#
loop_
_entity_poly.entity_id
_entity_poly.type
_entity_poly.pdbx_seq_one_letter_code
_entity_poly.pdbx_strand_id
1 'polypeptide(L)'
;MHTVPRKHISEAQRVARMLRGINRAHCLLPLHFWLDEGLMTKRVTMHPMVLRAAFLPGKIRNASGNGGGVLIGYMLGIPDLGDPTDRKTKETIAFSRFKMKIYQRVLSVIFSSLKSKSWNGEPIECYDNQIRLFHPGFLIESMDGKEDAYFNACRAALANYPCTKCLVHKDDLHRLTAEFVMRTGAAMQSVVCRARNAATKGEKEEILKKHGLHDVDHFLWGFRFSDSHTASAYDVLHKDDVGKNGHHFWPLVLEVLETISGKGTFAKNMRKFARWPGLKHFNQVTTIHFSDGETFYHIMKCILPCIVQILPRNSVLVQCLRSYQRLRVMIGMTCMPESRLDRLATFIKDYEFWCSGISDEYGKNFNFPKQHATSHVIQDIRTKGTTNHFSTRPGEGFQQEAREAYNQTNFKDVVPQMTRIDENQESIARIRMAIDEYEKQRTLDEKEEDNIEESSNHSAITSASWRFGAPERITNSRAFTDILKALGHSIGDFDTMLRDFIAETFPGERITYEQHIQVRPFKCAHITYQSLEDWRGLRDIVRCNRS
;
A
#
# COMPACT_ATOMS: atom_id res chain seq x y z
N MET A 1 29.63 -55.28 43.66
CA MET A 1 29.62 -53.80 43.57
C MET A 1 28.74 -53.41 42.40
N HIS A 2 27.50 -53.03 42.67
CA HIS A 2 26.55 -52.57 41.65
C HIS A 2 26.88 -51.13 41.25
N THR A 3 27.32 -50.94 40.02
CA THR A 3 27.37 -49.63 39.36
C THR A 3 25.96 -49.22 38.95
N VAL A 4 25.44 -48.18 39.58
CA VAL A 4 24.14 -47.56 39.31
C VAL A 4 24.15 -46.90 37.91
N PRO A 5 23.11 -47.05 37.08
CA PRO A 5 23.05 -46.36 35.79
C PRO A 5 22.78 -44.86 35.98
N ARG A 6 23.55 -44.01 35.29
CA ARG A 6 23.29 -42.57 35.18
C ARG A 6 21.91 -42.35 34.58
N LYS A 7 21.00 -41.74 35.35
CA LYS A 7 19.67 -41.32 34.88
C LYS A 7 19.82 -40.38 33.68
N HIS A 8 19.31 -40.79 32.52
CA HIS A 8 19.06 -39.89 31.39
C HIS A 8 18.05 -38.83 31.83
N ILE A 9 18.51 -37.59 31.95
CA ILE A 9 17.67 -36.41 32.13
C ILE A 9 17.02 -36.13 30.77
N SER A 10 15.70 -36.08 30.70
CA SER A 10 15.00 -35.79 29.44
C SER A 10 15.31 -34.36 28.97
N GLU A 11 15.29 -34.11 27.67
CA GLU A 11 15.53 -32.79 27.08
C GLU A 11 14.61 -31.71 27.66
N ALA A 12 13.37 -32.08 27.99
CA ALA A 12 12.41 -31.26 28.73
C ALA A 12 12.91 -30.86 30.14
N GLN A 13 13.59 -31.74 30.88
CA GLN A 13 14.17 -31.42 32.19
C GLN A 13 15.43 -30.56 32.09
N ARG A 14 16.17 -30.67 30.98
CA ARG A 14 17.33 -29.81 30.68
C ARG A 14 16.88 -28.39 30.33
N VAL A 15 15.84 -28.26 29.50
CA VAL A 15 15.16 -26.98 29.18
C VAL A 15 14.54 -26.38 30.45
N ALA A 16 13.88 -27.18 31.29
CA ALA A 16 13.28 -26.74 32.55
C ALA A 16 14.30 -26.30 33.61
N ARG A 17 15.55 -26.77 33.56
CA ARG A 17 16.66 -26.28 34.40
C ARG A 17 17.27 -24.98 33.87
N MET A 18 17.33 -24.80 32.55
CA MET A 18 17.77 -23.56 31.88
C MET A 18 16.74 -22.41 32.01
N LEU A 19 15.50 -22.75 32.36
CA LEU A 19 14.35 -21.83 32.52
C LEU A 19 14.27 -21.16 33.91
N ARG A 20 14.90 -21.72 34.94
CA ARG A 20 14.77 -21.25 36.33
C ARG A 20 15.87 -20.25 36.67
N GLY A 21 15.66 -18.97 36.38
CA GLY A 21 16.50 -17.90 36.92
C GLY A 21 16.93 -16.79 35.96
N ILE A 22 16.53 -16.84 34.69
CA ILE A 22 16.85 -15.80 33.71
C ILE A 22 15.60 -14.95 33.50
N ASN A 23 15.69 -13.65 33.75
CA ASN A 23 14.68 -12.67 33.36
C ASN A 23 14.60 -12.67 31.83
N ARG A 24 13.75 -13.53 31.25
CA ARG A 24 13.65 -13.69 29.80
C ARG A 24 12.94 -12.48 29.24
N ALA A 25 13.60 -11.74 28.35
CA ALA A 25 12.94 -10.64 27.66
C ALA A 25 11.72 -11.18 26.91
N HIS A 26 10.55 -10.65 27.25
CA HIS A 26 9.31 -10.91 26.54
C HIS A 26 9.25 -10.01 25.31
N CYS A 27 8.98 -10.59 24.15
CA CYS A 27 8.92 -9.87 22.89
C CYS A 27 7.57 -10.11 22.22
N LEU A 28 6.97 -9.05 21.66
CA LEU A 28 5.86 -9.21 20.73
C LEU A 28 6.43 -9.73 19.41
N LEU A 29 5.79 -10.73 18.82
CA LEU A 29 6.00 -11.16 17.45
C LEU A 29 4.85 -10.61 16.59
N PRO A 30 4.97 -9.38 16.07
CA PRO A 30 3.88 -8.75 15.32
C PRO A 30 3.76 -9.37 13.93
N LEU A 31 2.56 -9.80 13.60
CA LEU A 31 2.21 -10.46 12.35
C LEU A 31 1.40 -9.53 11.47
N HIS A 32 1.71 -9.55 10.18
CA HIS A 32 0.92 -8.94 9.12
C HIS A 32 0.26 -10.07 8.31
N PHE A 33 -1.06 -10.10 8.29
CA PHE A 33 -1.84 -11.08 7.57
C PHE A 33 -2.52 -10.45 6.36
N TRP A 34 -2.37 -11.09 5.21
CA TRP A 34 -3.06 -10.72 3.97
C TRP A 34 -3.79 -11.95 3.44
N LEU A 35 -5.02 -11.73 3.00
CA LEU A 35 -5.88 -12.74 2.40
C LEU A 35 -6.78 -12.01 1.41
N ASP A 36 -6.83 -12.47 0.17
CA ASP A 36 -7.76 -11.93 -0.83
C ASP A 36 -8.08 -12.98 -1.90
N GLU A 37 -9.23 -12.82 -2.55
CA GLU A 37 -9.60 -13.59 -3.75
C GLU A 37 -8.82 -13.09 -4.97
N GLY A 38 -8.42 -14.00 -5.85
CA GLY A 38 -8.22 -13.56 -7.23
C GLY A 38 -7.97 -14.65 -8.24
N LEU A 39 -7.89 -14.16 -9.48
CA LEU A 39 -8.06 -14.95 -10.68
C LEU A 39 -6.76 -15.64 -11.07
N MET A 40 -6.69 -16.96 -10.90
CA MET A 40 -5.63 -17.78 -11.49
C MET A 40 -5.82 -17.88 -13.00
N THR A 41 -7.06 -18.03 -13.45
CA THR A 41 -7.47 -17.94 -14.85
C THR A 41 -8.73 -17.12 -14.99
N LYS A 42 -9.28 -16.98 -16.20
CA LYS A 42 -10.60 -16.34 -16.41
C LYS A 42 -11.76 -17.04 -15.68
N ARG A 43 -11.58 -18.29 -15.22
CA ARG A 43 -12.64 -19.11 -14.62
C ARG A 43 -12.30 -19.69 -13.24
N VAL A 44 -11.04 -19.59 -12.83
CA VAL A 44 -10.57 -20.18 -11.57
C VAL A 44 -10.08 -19.05 -10.68
N THR A 45 -10.72 -18.91 -9.52
CA THR A 45 -10.25 -18.06 -8.44
C THR A 45 -9.65 -18.90 -7.32
N MET A 46 -8.64 -18.37 -6.67
CA MET A 46 -8.08 -18.93 -5.43
C MET A 46 -7.88 -17.79 -4.44
N HIS A 47 -7.83 -18.14 -3.15
CA HIS A 47 -7.76 -17.19 -2.06
C HIS A 47 -6.50 -17.44 -1.22
N PRO A 48 -5.31 -17.04 -1.71
CA PRO A 48 -4.06 -17.21 -0.96
C PRO A 48 -4.09 -16.52 0.39
N MET A 49 -3.46 -17.14 1.38
CA MET A 49 -3.26 -16.60 2.73
C MET A 49 -1.77 -16.40 2.95
N VAL A 50 -1.34 -15.15 3.15
CA VAL A 50 0.07 -14.79 3.28
C VAL A 50 0.31 -14.18 4.66
N LEU A 51 1.33 -14.70 5.36
CA LEU A 51 1.78 -14.19 6.64
C LEU A 51 3.13 -13.51 6.50
N ARG A 52 3.29 -12.34 7.11
CA ARG A 52 4.50 -11.53 7.07
C ARG A 52 4.95 -11.15 8.47
N ALA A 53 6.27 -11.08 8.65
CA ALA A 53 6.89 -10.60 9.88
C ALA A 53 6.88 -9.06 9.91
N ALA A 54 6.02 -8.46 10.75
CA ALA A 54 5.87 -7.00 10.75
C ALA A 54 7.08 -6.25 11.33
N PHE A 55 7.98 -6.94 12.05
CA PHE A 55 9.22 -6.37 12.58
C PHE A 55 10.34 -6.23 11.53
N LEU A 56 10.18 -6.81 10.33
CA LEU A 56 11.15 -6.65 9.25
C LEU A 56 11.02 -5.27 8.58
N PRO A 57 12.15 -4.67 8.12
CA PRO A 57 12.11 -3.48 7.29
C PRO A 57 11.18 -3.66 6.09
N GLY A 58 10.40 -2.63 5.74
CA GLY A 58 9.40 -2.72 4.66
C GLY A 58 9.98 -3.14 3.30
N LYS A 59 11.25 -2.80 3.02
CA LYS A 59 11.96 -3.22 1.80
C LYS A 59 12.20 -4.73 1.72
N ILE A 60 12.28 -5.42 2.85
CA ILE A 60 12.41 -6.87 2.94
C ILE A 60 11.01 -7.47 2.99
N ARG A 61 10.17 -6.97 3.90
CA ARG A 61 8.83 -7.50 4.17
C ARG A 61 7.88 -7.45 2.96
N ASN A 62 8.06 -6.48 2.06
CA ASN A 62 7.21 -6.30 0.89
C ASN A 62 7.90 -6.71 -0.42
N ALA A 63 9.09 -7.32 -0.36
CA ALA A 63 9.78 -7.82 -1.55
C ALA A 63 9.17 -9.14 -2.04
N SER A 64 9.55 -9.59 -3.23
CA SER A 64 9.37 -10.97 -3.69
C SER A 64 10.53 -11.84 -3.18
N GLY A 65 10.22 -13.04 -2.67
CA GLY A 65 11.20 -14.00 -2.12
C GLY A 65 11.38 -13.94 -0.59
N ASN A 66 12.51 -14.50 -0.12
CA ASN A 66 12.78 -14.71 1.31
C ASN A 66 12.57 -13.44 2.15
N GLY A 67 11.62 -13.50 3.08
CA GLY A 67 11.25 -12.40 3.97
C GLY A 67 10.07 -11.54 3.50
N GLY A 68 9.65 -11.68 2.24
CA GLY A 68 8.50 -10.99 1.61
C GLY A 68 7.11 -11.49 2.03
N GLY A 69 7.07 -12.65 2.67
CA GLY A 69 5.87 -13.31 3.16
C GLY A 69 5.98 -14.82 3.02
N VAL A 70 5.14 -15.55 3.75
CA VAL A 70 5.03 -17.00 3.67
C VAL A 70 3.60 -17.34 3.30
N LEU A 71 3.41 -18.15 2.25
CA LEU A 71 2.13 -18.75 1.94
C LEU A 71 1.80 -19.79 3.01
N ILE A 72 0.74 -19.56 3.78
CA ILE A 72 0.31 -20.49 4.84
C ILE A 72 -0.88 -21.36 4.42
N GLY A 73 -1.40 -21.14 3.21
CA GLY A 73 -2.42 -21.97 2.60
C GLY A 73 -3.35 -21.18 1.66
N TYR A 74 -4.40 -21.85 1.19
CA TYR A 74 -5.47 -21.25 0.40
C TYR A 74 -6.80 -21.41 1.12
N MET A 75 -7.54 -20.32 1.27
CA MET A 75 -8.94 -20.38 1.72
C MET A 75 -9.75 -21.06 0.60
N LEU A 76 -10.38 -22.18 0.93
CA LEU A 76 -11.15 -22.92 -0.05
C LEU A 76 -12.44 -22.17 -0.38
N GLY A 77 -12.70 -22.00 -1.67
CA GLY A 77 -14.02 -21.60 -2.13
C GLY A 77 -15.03 -22.66 -1.70
N ILE A 78 -16.00 -22.26 -0.87
CA ILE A 78 -17.01 -23.20 -0.37
C ILE A 78 -17.99 -23.44 -1.52
N PRO A 79 -18.01 -24.64 -2.12
CA PRO A 79 -18.83 -24.90 -3.27
C PRO A 79 -20.30 -24.75 -2.89
N ASP A 80 -21.02 -24.09 -3.78
CA ASP A 80 -22.47 -24.07 -3.71
C ASP A 80 -23.00 -25.30 -4.44
N LEU A 81 -23.59 -26.25 -3.70
CA LEU A 81 -24.16 -27.46 -4.28
C LEU A 81 -25.56 -27.24 -4.88
N GLY A 82 -26.18 -26.09 -4.60
CA GLY A 82 -27.46 -25.69 -5.21
C GLY A 82 -27.26 -24.57 -6.24
N ASP A 83 -28.24 -24.37 -7.11
CA ASP A 83 -28.24 -23.21 -7.99
C ASP A 83 -28.52 -21.93 -7.16
N PRO A 84 -27.63 -20.93 -7.16
CA PRO A 84 -27.86 -19.68 -6.45
C PRO A 84 -29.12 -18.93 -6.92
N THR A 85 -29.57 -19.15 -8.15
CA THR A 85 -30.75 -18.49 -8.75
C THR A 85 -32.07 -19.05 -8.22
N ASP A 86 -32.07 -20.30 -7.75
CA ASP A 86 -33.24 -20.96 -7.16
C ASP A 86 -33.49 -20.55 -5.70
N ARG A 87 -32.52 -19.89 -5.07
CA ARG A 87 -32.61 -19.56 -3.64
C ARG A 87 -33.49 -18.37 -3.35
N LYS A 88 -34.31 -18.53 -2.32
CA LYS A 88 -35.00 -17.42 -1.68
C LYS A 88 -33.99 -16.58 -0.89
N THR A 89 -34.28 -15.29 -0.70
CA THR A 89 -33.41 -14.36 0.05
C THR A 89 -32.94 -14.90 1.41
N LYS A 90 -33.81 -15.62 2.14
CA LYS A 90 -33.47 -16.21 3.45
C LYS A 90 -32.39 -17.28 3.33
N GLU A 91 -32.44 -18.12 2.29
CA GLU A 91 -31.48 -19.18 2.04
C GLU A 91 -30.12 -18.60 1.61
N THR A 92 -30.14 -17.56 0.78
CA THR A 92 -28.93 -16.82 0.39
C THR A 92 -28.22 -16.22 1.61
N ILE A 93 -28.97 -15.60 2.52
CA ILE A 93 -28.42 -15.06 3.78
C ILE A 93 -27.87 -16.19 4.67
N ALA A 94 -28.60 -17.30 4.80
CA ALA A 94 -28.19 -18.44 5.60
C ALA A 94 -26.90 -19.07 5.05
N PHE A 95 -26.79 -19.25 3.73
CA PHE A 95 -25.61 -19.78 3.08
C PHE A 95 -24.41 -18.83 3.20
N SER A 96 -24.61 -17.52 3.00
CA SER A 96 -23.55 -16.54 3.21
C SER A 96 -22.99 -16.60 4.65
N ARG A 97 -23.88 -16.67 5.65
CA ARG A 97 -23.48 -16.87 7.05
C ARG A 97 -22.77 -18.20 7.30
N PHE A 98 -23.21 -19.28 6.67
CA PHE A 98 -22.55 -20.58 6.75
C PHE A 98 -21.13 -20.51 6.21
N LYS A 99 -20.94 -19.87 5.05
CA LYS A 99 -19.61 -19.65 4.49
C LYS A 99 -18.71 -18.87 5.46
N MET A 100 -19.24 -17.82 6.10
CA MET A 100 -18.47 -17.03 7.07
C MET A 100 -18.07 -17.86 8.29
N LYS A 101 -18.94 -18.75 8.78
CA LYS A 101 -18.61 -19.67 9.88
C LYS A 101 -17.49 -20.63 9.51
N ILE A 102 -17.53 -21.20 8.30
CA ILE A 102 -16.46 -22.08 7.81
C ILE A 102 -15.16 -21.28 7.69
N TYR A 103 -15.21 -20.08 7.10
CA TYR A 103 -14.05 -19.20 6.95
C TYR A 103 -13.36 -18.95 8.30
N GLN A 104 -14.13 -18.55 9.32
CA GLN A 104 -13.62 -18.37 10.69
C GLN A 104 -13.06 -19.67 11.28
N ARG A 105 -13.70 -20.80 11.00
CA ARG A 105 -13.24 -22.11 11.48
C ARG A 105 -11.94 -22.54 10.84
N VAL A 106 -11.76 -22.32 9.53
CA VAL A 106 -10.52 -22.60 8.80
C VAL A 106 -9.37 -21.78 9.40
N LEU A 107 -9.56 -20.46 9.56
CA LEU A 107 -8.55 -19.61 10.19
C LEU A 107 -8.24 -20.04 11.64
N SER A 108 -9.26 -20.42 12.41
CA SER A 108 -9.07 -20.97 13.76
C SER A 108 -8.24 -22.25 13.78
N VAL A 109 -8.30 -23.10 12.75
CA VAL A 109 -7.51 -24.33 12.66
C VAL A 109 -6.07 -23.98 12.28
N ILE A 110 -5.88 -23.18 11.23
CA ILE A 110 -4.57 -22.75 10.73
C ILE A 110 -3.76 -22.07 11.84
N PHE A 111 -4.40 -21.17 12.60
CA PHE A 111 -3.72 -20.40 13.65
C PHE A 111 -3.90 -20.97 15.06
N SER A 112 -4.42 -22.20 15.19
CA SER A 112 -4.70 -22.82 16.49
C SER A 112 -3.47 -22.85 17.42
N SER A 113 -2.30 -23.14 16.86
CA SER A 113 -1.03 -23.20 17.60
C SER A 113 -0.59 -21.84 18.15
N LEU A 114 -0.96 -20.73 17.48
CA LEU A 114 -0.60 -19.38 17.89
C LEU A 114 -1.46 -18.88 19.05
N LYS A 115 -2.67 -19.40 19.25
CA LYS A 115 -3.57 -18.96 20.31
C LYS A 115 -2.94 -19.11 21.69
N SER A 116 -2.50 -20.32 22.04
CA SER A 116 -1.83 -20.58 23.33
C SER A 116 -0.52 -19.81 23.46
N LYS A 117 0.27 -19.75 22.38
CA LYS A 117 1.54 -19.01 22.33
C LYS A 117 1.35 -17.51 22.53
N SER A 118 0.24 -16.91 22.07
CA SER A 118 -0.04 -15.50 22.32
C SER A 118 -0.13 -15.20 23.82
N TRP A 119 -0.63 -16.14 24.63
CA TRP A 119 -0.75 -15.98 26.08
C TRP A 119 0.51 -16.35 26.84
N ASN A 120 1.09 -17.51 26.51
CA ASN A 120 2.16 -18.13 27.27
C ASN A 120 3.56 -17.79 26.74
N GLY A 121 3.63 -17.34 25.49
CA GLY A 121 4.87 -17.10 24.76
C GLY A 121 5.52 -18.39 24.25
N GLU A 122 6.41 -18.26 23.27
CA GLU A 122 7.25 -19.33 22.74
C GLU A 122 8.73 -18.97 22.95
N PRO A 123 9.54 -19.83 23.60
CA PRO A 123 10.95 -19.56 23.75
C PRO A 123 11.68 -19.78 22.42
N ILE A 124 12.33 -18.74 21.91
CA ILE A 124 13.11 -18.79 20.66
C ILE A 124 14.54 -18.35 20.97
N GLU A 125 15.50 -19.15 20.53
CA GLU A 125 16.91 -18.77 20.51
C GLU A 125 17.15 -17.80 19.35
N CYS A 126 17.57 -16.58 19.68
CA CYS A 126 17.88 -15.54 18.70
C CYS A 126 19.31 -15.66 18.19
N TYR A 127 19.64 -14.88 17.15
CA TYR A 127 20.96 -14.86 16.52
C TYR A 127 22.12 -14.53 17.49
N ASP A 128 21.84 -13.78 18.55
CA ASP A 128 22.81 -13.46 19.61
C ASP A 128 22.93 -14.56 20.68
N ASN A 129 22.44 -15.77 20.39
CA ASN A 129 22.38 -16.94 21.29
C ASN A 129 21.60 -16.68 22.59
N GLN A 130 20.74 -15.66 22.61
CA GLN A 130 19.86 -15.38 23.74
C GLN A 130 18.47 -15.96 23.50
N ILE A 131 17.92 -16.62 24.52
CA ILE A 131 16.54 -17.11 24.49
C ILE A 131 15.60 -15.99 24.91
N ARG A 132 14.69 -15.62 24.00
CA ARG A 132 13.62 -14.65 24.26
C ARG A 132 12.26 -15.33 24.17
N LEU A 133 11.28 -14.82 24.92
CA LEU A 133 9.92 -15.37 24.92
C LEU A 133 9.03 -14.54 23.99
N PHE A 134 8.66 -15.10 22.84
CA PHE A 134 7.89 -14.41 21.81
C PHE A 134 6.40 -14.68 21.93
N HIS A 135 5.60 -13.62 21.92
CA HIS A 135 4.14 -13.68 21.91
C HIS A 135 3.62 -13.25 20.54
N PRO A 136 3.06 -14.16 19.71
CA PRO A 136 2.47 -13.80 18.43
C PRO A 136 1.22 -12.91 18.60
N GLY A 137 1.08 -11.93 17.72
CA GLY A 137 -0.11 -11.10 17.62
C GLY A 137 -0.30 -10.52 16.22
N PHE A 138 -1.52 -10.61 15.68
CA PHE A 138 -1.91 -9.96 14.44
C PHE A 138 -2.04 -8.45 14.66
N LEU A 139 -1.07 -7.70 14.13
CA LEU A 139 -1.01 -6.24 14.21
C LEU A 139 -1.64 -5.58 12.98
N ILE A 140 -1.50 -6.23 11.83
CA ILE A 140 -1.94 -5.70 10.54
C ILE A 140 -2.74 -6.79 9.81
N GLU A 141 -3.95 -6.45 9.41
CA GLU A 141 -4.76 -7.20 8.46
C GLU A 141 -4.93 -6.30 7.23
N SER A 142 -4.30 -6.70 6.12
CA SER A 142 -4.37 -5.99 4.86
C SER A 142 -5.31 -6.74 3.93
N MET A 143 -6.50 -6.19 3.74
CA MET A 143 -7.59 -6.82 2.99
C MET A 143 -8.36 -5.73 2.25
N ASP A 144 -8.99 -6.10 1.13
CA ASP A 144 -9.93 -5.22 0.45
C ASP A 144 -11.19 -5.01 1.32
N GLY A 145 -12.07 -4.07 0.95
CA GLY A 145 -13.23 -3.74 1.79
C GLY A 145 -14.28 -4.84 1.93
N LYS A 146 -14.39 -5.74 0.94
CA LYS A 146 -15.33 -6.86 0.99
C LYS A 146 -14.78 -7.95 1.88
N GLU A 147 -13.50 -8.27 1.72
CA GLU A 147 -12.80 -9.28 2.47
C GLU A 147 -12.62 -8.87 3.94
N ASP A 148 -12.31 -7.60 4.21
CA ASP A 148 -12.25 -7.04 5.57
C ASP A 148 -13.61 -7.16 6.30
N ALA A 149 -14.73 -6.90 5.60
CA ALA A 149 -16.06 -7.08 6.18
C ALA A 149 -16.36 -8.57 6.43
N TYR A 150 -15.92 -9.46 5.54
CA TYR A 150 -16.09 -10.89 5.68
C TYR A 150 -15.30 -11.45 6.86
N PHE A 151 -14.04 -11.06 6.95
CA PHE A 151 -13.10 -11.37 8.02
C PHE A 151 -13.65 -10.89 9.37
N ASN A 152 -14.12 -9.65 9.47
CA ASN A 152 -14.65 -9.11 10.73
C ASN A 152 -16.09 -9.53 11.07
N ALA A 153 -16.68 -10.45 10.31
CA ALA A 153 -18.07 -10.87 10.44
C ALA A 153 -19.11 -9.73 10.36
N CYS A 154 -18.81 -8.69 9.59
CA CYS A 154 -19.64 -7.51 9.39
C CYS A 154 -20.54 -7.63 8.15
N ARG A 155 -21.68 -6.93 8.16
CA ARG A 155 -22.71 -6.94 7.10
C ARG A 155 -22.36 -6.08 5.87
N ALA A 156 -21.09 -5.67 5.73
CA ALA A 156 -20.55 -4.87 4.63
C ALA A 156 -21.36 -3.59 4.33
N ALA A 157 -21.30 -3.10 3.08
CA ALA A 157 -21.74 -1.77 2.68
C ALA A 157 -23.26 -1.49 2.82
N LEU A 158 -24.12 -2.52 2.83
CA LEU A 158 -25.58 -2.36 2.94
C LEU A 158 -26.07 -2.34 4.40
N ALA A 159 -25.16 -2.47 5.37
CA ALA A 159 -25.49 -2.41 6.78
C ALA A 159 -25.83 -0.99 7.22
N ASN A 160 -26.64 -0.85 8.27
CA ASN A 160 -26.80 0.42 8.97
C ASN A 160 -25.49 0.89 9.62
N TYR A 161 -24.60 -0.04 9.97
CA TYR A 161 -23.28 0.23 10.55
C TYR A 161 -22.19 -0.50 9.75
N PRO A 162 -21.80 0.02 8.58
CA PRO A 162 -21.02 -0.75 7.60
C PRO A 162 -19.50 -0.71 7.82
N CYS A 163 -18.99 0.19 8.68
CA CYS A 163 -17.57 0.22 9.01
C CYS A 163 -17.19 -0.98 9.89
N THR A 164 -16.05 -1.61 9.58
CA THR A 164 -15.45 -2.70 10.33
C THR A 164 -14.65 -2.24 11.55
N LYS A 165 -14.39 -0.94 11.69
CA LYS A 165 -13.56 -0.37 12.76
C LYS A 165 -14.33 0.43 13.80
N CYS A 166 -15.46 1.02 13.41
CA CYS A 166 -16.30 1.82 14.30
C CYS A 166 -17.79 1.56 14.06
N LEU A 167 -18.62 2.14 14.92
CA LEU A 167 -20.08 2.12 14.85
C LEU A 167 -20.65 3.40 14.23
N VAL A 168 -20.09 3.85 13.10
CA VAL A 168 -20.68 4.92 12.28
C VAL A 168 -21.96 4.43 11.60
N HIS A 169 -23.01 5.26 11.59
CA HIS A 169 -24.22 4.96 10.82
C HIS A 169 -23.97 5.20 9.33
N LYS A 170 -24.63 4.44 8.45
CA LYS A 170 -24.47 4.54 6.98
C LYS A 170 -24.73 5.95 6.44
N ASP A 171 -25.53 6.76 7.14
CA ASP A 171 -25.88 8.12 6.74
C ASP A 171 -24.82 9.16 7.14
N ASP A 172 -23.88 8.78 8.03
CA ASP A 172 -22.80 9.63 8.56
C ASP A 172 -21.43 9.28 7.98
N LEU A 173 -21.35 8.38 6.99
CA LEU A 173 -20.07 7.91 6.41
C LEU A 173 -19.23 9.04 5.78
N HIS A 174 -19.86 10.12 5.33
CA HIS A 174 -19.19 11.31 4.79
C HIS A 174 -18.53 12.18 5.87
N ARG A 175 -18.90 12.03 7.16
CA ARG A 175 -18.36 12.81 8.28
C ARG A 175 -17.04 12.22 8.75
N LEU A 176 -15.98 12.56 8.04
CA LEU A 176 -14.62 12.09 8.27
C LEU A 176 -14.01 12.56 9.59
N THR A 177 -14.37 13.76 10.03
CA THR A 177 -13.83 14.43 11.24
C THR A 177 -14.64 14.15 12.50
N ALA A 178 -15.79 13.49 12.38
CA ALA A 178 -16.62 13.12 13.51
C ALA A 178 -16.03 11.93 14.29
N GLU A 179 -16.31 11.88 15.58
CA GLU A 179 -15.93 10.77 16.45
C GLU A 179 -17.03 9.71 16.49
N PHE A 180 -16.62 8.45 16.41
CA PHE A 180 -17.52 7.30 16.46
C PHE A 180 -16.98 6.26 17.42
N VAL A 181 -17.88 5.52 18.06
CA VAL A 181 -17.50 4.43 18.98
C VAL A 181 -16.72 3.38 18.21
N MET A 182 -15.48 3.13 18.62
CA MET A 182 -14.63 2.11 18.02
C MET A 182 -15.11 0.71 18.39
N ARG A 183 -15.01 -0.23 17.45
CA ARG A 183 -15.25 -1.65 17.69
C ARG A 183 -14.02 -2.25 18.36
N THR A 184 -14.27 -3.17 19.29
CA THR A 184 -13.25 -4.07 19.84
C THR A 184 -13.80 -5.49 19.82
N GLY A 185 -12.92 -6.48 19.73
CA GLY A 185 -13.26 -7.89 19.73
C GLY A 185 -14.09 -8.25 20.97
N ALA A 186 -13.69 -7.76 22.15
CA ALA A 186 -14.43 -7.98 23.38
C ALA A 186 -15.85 -7.38 23.35
N ALA A 187 -15.99 -6.13 22.86
CA ALA A 187 -17.30 -5.49 22.75
C ALA A 187 -18.21 -6.22 21.74
N MET A 188 -17.67 -6.58 20.56
CA MET A 188 -18.44 -7.26 19.53
C MET A 188 -18.79 -8.70 19.94
N GLN A 189 -17.91 -9.40 20.67
CA GLN A 189 -18.21 -10.69 21.28
C GLN A 189 -19.38 -10.58 22.28
N SER A 190 -19.38 -9.55 23.13
CA SER A 190 -20.49 -9.30 24.06
C SER A 190 -21.82 -9.03 23.32
N VAL A 191 -21.78 -8.32 22.20
CA VAL A 191 -22.97 -8.09 21.36
C VAL A 191 -23.51 -9.40 20.80
N VAL A 192 -22.64 -10.27 20.27
CA VAL A 192 -23.05 -11.57 19.74
C VAL A 192 -23.61 -12.46 20.84
N CYS A 193 -22.98 -12.50 22.03
CA CYS A 193 -23.49 -13.22 23.19
C CYS A 193 -24.89 -12.74 23.59
N ARG A 194 -25.08 -11.43 23.72
CA ARG A 194 -26.38 -10.82 24.03
C ARG A 194 -27.43 -11.16 22.96
N ALA A 195 -27.07 -11.09 21.69
CA ALA A 195 -27.97 -11.45 20.59
C ALA A 195 -28.38 -12.93 20.64
N ARG A 196 -27.49 -13.83 21.07
CA ARG A 196 -27.79 -15.27 21.25
C ARG A 196 -28.70 -15.54 22.44
N ASN A 197 -28.66 -14.69 23.46
CA ASN A 197 -29.52 -14.77 24.65
C ASN A 197 -30.86 -14.05 24.50
N ALA A 198 -31.12 -13.40 23.36
CA ALA A 198 -32.38 -12.72 23.09
C ALA A 198 -33.56 -13.71 23.06
N ALA A 199 -34.73 -13.27 23.52
CA ALA A 199 -35.90 -14.15 23.67
C ALA A 199 -36.47 -14.60 22.32
N THR A 200 -36.30 -13.79 21.27
CA THR A 200 -36.83 -14.08 19.94
C THR A 200 -35.77 -13.96 18.84
N LYS A 201 -36.02 -14.64 17.71
CA LYS A 201 -35.18 -14.49 16.50
C LYS A 201 -35.19 -13.06 15.95
N GLY A 202 -36.30 -12.33 16.13
CA GLY A 202 -36.42 -10.94 15.68
C GLY A 202 -35.55 -9.99 16.50
N GLU A 203 -35.60 -10.10 17.83
CA GLU A 203 -34.78 -9.32 18.75
C GLU A 203 -33.28 -9.61 18.54
N LYS A 204 -32.90 -10.89 18.39
CA LYS A 204 -31.54 -11.28 18.02
C LYS A 204 -31.05 -10.55 16.77
N GLU A 205 -31.88 -10.52 15.73
CA GLU A 205 -31.53 -9.89 14.46
C GLU A 205 -31.46 -8.37 14.57
N GLU A 206 -32.32 -7.74 15.38
CA GLU A 206 -32.28 -6.30 15.66
C GLU A 206 -30.97 -5.91 16.37
N ILE A 207 -30.58 -6.65 17.40
CA ILE A 207 -29.32 -6.42 18.14
C ILE A 207 -28.12 -6.47 17.18
N LEU A 208 -28.07 -7.49 16.32
CA LEU A 208 -27.00 -7.66 15.35
C LEU A 208 -27.00 -6.55 14.28
N LYS A 209 -28.17 -6.15 13.78
CA LYS A 209 -28.31 -5.04 12.82
C LYS A 209 -27.85 -3.70 13.40
N LYS A 210 -28.15 -3.43 14.68
CA LYS A 210 -27.68 -2.23 15.41
C LYS A 210 -26.16 -2.13 15.54
N HIS A 211 -25.44 -3.20 15.23
CA HIS A 211 -23.97 -3.23 15.24
C HIS A 211 -23.40 -3.68 13.88
N GLY A 212 -24.24 -3.85 12.85
CA GLY A 212 -23.80 -4.33 11.55
C GLY A 212 -23.10 -5.71 11.57
N LEU A 213 -23.41 -6.58 12.53
CA LEU A 213 -22.72 -7.88 12.71
C LEU A 213 -23.54 -9.06 12.18
N HIS A 214 -22.84 -10.13 11.80
CA HIS A 214 -23.41 -11.46 11.69
C HIS A 214 -23.21 -12.25 12.99
N ASP A 215 -24.14 -13.17 13.27
CA ASP A 215 -23.97 -14.12 14.39
C ASP A 215 -23.02 -15.25 13.96
N VAL A 216 -21.72 -14.95 14.13
CA VAL A 216 -20.54 -15.75 13.82
C VAL A 216 -19.48 -15.45 14.89
N ASP A 217 -18.77 -16.47 15.36
CA ASP A 217 -17.66 -16.28 16.28
C ASP A 217 -16.37 -15.93 15.52
N HIS A 218 -15.66 -14.91 15.99
CA HIS A 218 -14.38 -14.52 15.39
C HIS A 218 -13.23 -15.33 16.00
N PHE A 219 -12.33 -15.89 15.17
CA PHE A 219 -11.25 -16.76 15.67
C PHE A 219 -10.26 -16.04 16.62
N LEU A 220 -10.11 -14.71 16.46
CA LEU A 220 -9.23 -13.88 17.29
C LEU A 220 -9.75 -13.55 18.70
N TRP A 221 -11.03 -13.79 19.04
CA TRP A 221 -11.57 -13.40 20.36
C TRP A 221 -10.86 -14.03 21.57
N GLY A 222 -10.06 -15.08 21.37
CA GLY A 222 -9.25 -15.70 22.43
C GLY A 222 -7.75 -15.48 22.30
N PHE A 223 -7.28 -14.56 21.44
CA PHE A 223 -5.87 -14.21 21.31
C PHE A 223 -5.52 -13.04 22.24
N ARG A 224 -4.32 -13.04 22.81
CA ARG A 224 -3.91 -12.02 23.80
C ARG A 224 -3.60 -10.66 23.18
N PHE A 225 -2.95 -10.65 22.03
CA PHE A 225 -2.39 -9.46 21.38
C PHE A 225 -2.96 -9.27 19.97
N SER A 226 -4.25 -9.60 19.78
CA SER A 226 -4.88 -9.52 18.46
C SER A 226 -6.34 -9.13 18.59
N ASP A 227 -6.73 -8.09 17.87
CA ASP A 227 -8.08 -7.59 17.78
C ASP A 227 -8.33 -7.20 16.32
N SER A 228 -9.26 -7.90 15.66
CA SER A 228 -9.50 -7.78 14.22
C SER A 228 -9.89 -6.36 13.78
N HIS A 229 -10.66 -5.66 14.61
CA HIS A 229 -11.10 -4.30 14.30
C HIS A 229 -9.95 -3.30 14.37
N THR A 230 -9.02 -3.51 15.31
CA THR A 230 -7.79 -2.70 15.36
C THR A 230 -6.77 -3.11 14.31
N ALA A 231 -6.66 -4.40 13.96
CA ALA A 231 -5.70 -4.93 13.01
C ALA A 231 -6.05 -4.57 11.56
N SER A 232 -7.35 -4.51 11.22
CA SER A 232 -7.86 -4.01 9.94
C SER A 232 -7.23 -2.67 9.55
N ALA A 233 -6.56 -2.63 8.40
CA ALA A 233 -5.72 -1.52 8.01
C ALA A 233 -6.32 -0.61 6.92
N TYR A 234 -5.81 0.62 6.83
CA TYR A 234 -6.17 1.55 5.76
C TYR A 234 -5.49 1.18 4.43
N ASP A 235 -6.16 0.39 3.60
CA ASP A 235 -5.63 0.11 2.27
C ASP A 235 -5.83 1.27 1.28
N VAL A 236 -4.74 1.95 0.99
CA VAL A 236 -4.69 3.08 0.06
C VAL A 236 -5.08 2.67 -1.38
N LEU A 237 -4.75 1.46 -1.83
CA LEU A 237 -5.06 1.05 -3.19
C LEU A 237 -6.57 0.99 -3.42
N HIS A 238 -7.27 0.17 -2.63
CA HIS A 238 -8.71 -0.06 -2.81
C HIS A 238 -9.56 1.09 -2.27
N LYS A 239 -9.09 1.84 -1.26
CA LYS A 239 -9.84 2.95 -0.67
C LYS A 239 -9.63 4.25 -1.43
N ASP A 240 -8.45 4.54 -1.96
CA ASP A 240 -8.15 5.79 -2.66
C ASP A 240 -8.01 5.58 -4.16
N ASP A 241 -6.91 4.96 -4.60
CA ASP A 241 -6.47 4.97 -5.99
C ASP A 241 -7.54 4.42 -6.93
N VAL A 242 -8.10 3.25 -6.60
CA VAL A 242 -9.23 2.64 -7.30
C VAL A 242 -10.57 3.14 -6.74
N GLY A 243 -10.66 3.23 -5.41
CA GLY A 243 -11.90 3.55 -4.68
C GLY A 243 -12.43 4.96 -4.92
N LYS A 244 -11.96 5.93 -4.13
CA LYS A 244 -12.39 7.33 -4.21
C LYS A 244 -12.07 7.94 -5.57
N ASN A 245 -10.86 7.72 -6.08
CA ASN A 245 -10.43 8.35 -7.31
C ASN A 245 -11.04 7.66 -8.54
N GLY A 246 -10.78 6.37 -8.73
CA GLY A 246 -11.25 5.62 -9.90
C GLY A 246 -12.77 5.46 -10.01
N HIS A 247 -13.47 5.12 -8.92
CA HIS A 247 -14.92 4.85 -8.97
C HIS A 247 -15.82 6.03 -8.61
N HIS A 248 -15.31 7.12 -8.03
CA HIS A 248 -16.14 8.24 -7.61
C HIS A 248 -15.73 9.57 -8.24
N PHE A 249 -14.50 10.05 -8.03
CA PHE A 249 -14.08 11.34 -8.59
C PHE A 249 -13.93 11.29 -10.10
N TRP A 250 -13.34 10.22 -10.64
CA TRP A 250 -13.05 10.14 -12.05
C TRP A 250 -14.32 10.11 -12.93
N PRO A 251 -15.37 9.31 -12.62
CA PRO A 251 -16.64 9.40 -13.32
C PRO A 251 -17.29 10.79 -13.24
N LEU A 252 -17.28 11.41 -12.05
CA LEU A 252 -17.80 12.78 -11.87
C LEU A 252 -17.04 13.80 -12.73
N VAL A 253 -15.71 13.70 -12.79
CA VAL A 253 -14.88 14.57 -13.65
C VAL A 253 -15.27 14.40 -15.12
N LEU A 254 -15.43 13.16 -15.58
CA LEU A 254 -15.83 12.89 -16.95
C LEU A 254 -17.24 13.41 -17.25
N GLU A 255 -18.18 13.29 -16.31
CA GLU A 255 -19.54 13.81 -16.42
C GLU A 255 -19.54 15.33 -16.54
N VAL A 256 -18.89 16.04 -15.62
CA VAL A 256 -18.80 17.51 -15.64
C VAL A 256 -18.14 18.02 -16.92
N LEU A 257 -17.07 17.35 -17.37
CA LEU A 257 -16.40 17.69 -18.63
C LEU A 257 -17.29 17.41 -19.86
N GLU A 258 -18.18 16.42 -19.82
CA GLU A 258 -19.15 16.18 -20.90
C GLU A 258 -20.14 17.34 -20.99
N THR A 259 -20.72 17.76 -19.86
CA THR A 259 -21.72 18.83 -19.79
C THR A 259 -21.22 20.14 -20.39
N ILE A 260 -19.93 20.43 -20.27
CA ILE A 260 -19.31 21.65 -20.81
C ILE A 260 -18.54 21.43 -22.12
N SER A 261 -18.65 20.24 -22.74
CA SER A 261 -17.88 19.85 -23.94
C SER A 261 -16.35 19.98 -23.77
N GLY A 262 -15.85 19.85 -22.54
CA GLY A 262 -14.46 20.06 -22.14
C GLY A 262 -13.55 18.84 -22.29
N LYS A 263 -14.09 17.64 -22.56
CA LYS A 263 -13.30 16.39 -22.63
C LYS A 263 -12.15 16.45 -23.63
N GLY A 264 -12.39 16.98 -24.84
CA GLY A 264 -11.37 17.09 -25.88
C GLY A 264 -10.20 17.98 -25.46
N THR A 265 -10.50 19.14 -24.87
CA THR A 265 -9.49 20.07 -24.34
C THR A 265 -8.72 19.45 -23.18
N PHE A 266 -9.41 18.77 -22.25
CA PHE A 266 -8.77 18.08 -21.13
C PHE A 266 -7.82 16.97 -21.60
N ALA A 267 -8.25 16.13 -22.55
CA ALA A 267 -7.41 15.09 -23.13
C ALA A 267 -6.18 15.67 -23.85
N LYS A 268 -6.35 16.79 -24.57
CA LYS A 268 -5.22 17.52 -25.20
C LYS A 268 -4.24 18.04 -24.15
N ASN A 269 -4.72 18.58 -23.03
CA ASN A 269 -3.87 19.06 -21.96
C ASN A 269 -3.10 17.91 -21.30
N MET A 270 -3.75 16.78 -21.03
CA MET A 270 -3.11 15.59 -20.44
C MET A 270 -2.06 14.96 -21.39
N ARG A 271 -2.29 15.01 -22.71
CA ARG A 271 -1.30 14.60 -23.73
C ARG A 271 -0.10 15.55 -23.80
N LYS A 272 -0.27 16.82 -23.44
CA LYS A 272 0.82 17.80 -23.39
C LYS A 272 1.53 17.83 -22.05
N PHE A 273 1.05 17.08 -21.05
CA PHE A 273 1.66 17.05 -19.74
C PHE A 273 3.10 16.53 -19.84
N ALA A 274 4.04 17.22 -19.19
CA ALA A 274 5.46 16.93 -19.28
C ALA A 274 5.77 15.48 -18.89
N ARG A 275 6.63 14.82 -19.67
CA ARG A 275 7.06 13.45 -19.39
C ARG A 275 8.01 13.45 -18.20
N TRP A 276 7.79 12.53 -17.26
CA TRP A 276 8.65 12.33 -16.10
C TRP A 276 8.93 10.83 -15.88
N PRO A 277 10.14 10.41 -15.48
CA PRO A 277 10.43 9.03 -15.13
C PRO A 277 9.44 8.50 -14.08
N GLY A 278 8.84 7.33 -14.33
CA GLY A 278 7.84 6.76 -13.42
C GLY A 278 6.49 7.50 -13.42
N LEU A 279 6.22 8.35 -14.41
CA LEU A 279 4.90 8.95 -14.64
C LEU A 279 4.33 8.51 -15.99
N LYS A 280 3.32 7.63 -15.96
CA LYS A 280 2.46 7.28 -17.09
C LYS A 280 1.95 8.53 -17.83
N HIS A 281 2.06 8.49 -19.15
CA HIS A 281 1.61 9.55 -20.06
C HIS A 281 0.34 9.12 -20.79
N PHE A 282 -0.60 10.04 -20.97
CA PHE A 282 -1.95 9.72 -21.44
C PHE A 282 -2.29 10.38 -22.77
N ASN A 283 -2.47 9.58 -23.82
CA ASN A 283 -2.85 10.10 -25.14
C ASN A 283 -4.37 10.40 -25.25
N GLN A 284 -5.19 9.55 -24.63
CA GLN A 284 -6.65 9.60 -24.63
C GLN A 284 -7.17 9.28 -23.23
N VAL A 285 -6.92 10.18 -22.26
CA VAL A 285 -7.26 9.88 -20.85
C VAL A 285 -8.76 9.70 -20.63
N THR A 286 -9.59 10.45 -21.35
CA THR A 286 -11.05 10.52 -21.11
C THR A 286 -11.80 9.27 -21.55
N THR A 287 -11.14 8.33 -22.23
CA THR A 287 -11.73 7.04 -22.64
C THR A 287 -11.46 5.94 -21.62
N ILE A 288 -10.69 6.21 -20.56
CA ILE A 288 -10.40 5.26 -19.49
C ILE A 288 -11.59 5.24 -18.54
N HIS A 289 -12.42 4.19 -18.60
CA HIS A 289 -13.53 4.00 -17.65
C HIS A 289 -13.16 3.06 -16.50
N PHE A 290 -12.31 2.07 -16.78
CA PHE A 290 -11.80 1.09 -15.83
C PHE A 290 -10.32 0.86 -16.08
N SER A 291 -9.52 0.82 -15.02
CA SER A 291 -8.09 0.53 -15.05
C SER A 291 -7.60 0.14 -13.66
N ASP A 292 -6.34 -0.28 -13.55
CA ASP A 292 -5.66 -0.47 -12.27
C ASP A 292 -5.50 0.83 -11.46
N GLY A 293 -5.21 0.67 -10.16
CA GLY A 293 -5.03 1.80 -9.25
C GLY A 293 -3.81 2.66 -9.57
N GLU A 294 -2.75 2.10 -10.16
CA GLU A 294 -1.59 2.89 -10.60
C GLU A 294 -1.99 3.90 -11.67
N THR A 295 -2.79 3.49 -12.65
CA THR A 295 -3.30 4.36 -13.70
C THR A 295 -4.10 5.51 -13.12
N PHE A 296 -5.03 5.24 -12.20
CA PHE A 296 -5.81 6.29 -11.57
C PHE A 296 -4.96 7.21 -10.69
N TYR A 297 -3.99 6.67 -9.95
CA TYR A 297 -3.05 7.49 -9.18
C TYR A 297 -2.24 8.44 -10.08
N HIS A 298 -1.88 8.01 -11.28
CA HIS A 298 -1.18 8.85 -12.26
C HIS A 298 -2.09 9.92 -12.88
N ILE A 299 -3.36 9.58 -13.17
CA ILE A 299 -4.36 10.58 -13.55
C ILE A 299 -4.48 11.64 -12.45
N MET A 300 -4.57 11.20 -11.18
CA MET A 300 -4.63 12.10 -10.04
C MET A 300 -3.40 13.01 -9.96
N LYS A 301 -2.18 12.55 -10.25
CA LYS A 301 -0.98 13.42 -10.25
C LYS A 301 -1.06 14.56 -11.30
N CYS A 302 -1.69 14.31 -12.44
CA CYS A 302 -1.68 15.24 -13.57
C CYS A 302 -2.95 16.11 -13.68
N ILE A 303 -4.06 15.73 -13.05
CA ILE A 303 -5.39 16.29 -13.33
C ILE A 303 -5.50 17.81 -13.13
N LEU A 304 -4.99 18.34 -12.01
CA LEU A 304 -5.18 19.76 -11.65
C LEU A 304 -4.69 20.76 -12.72
N PRO A 305 -3.41 20.74 -13.14
CA PRO A 305 -2.94 21.67 -14.17
C PRO A 305 -3.64 21.46 -15.51
N CYS A 306 -4.18 20.26 -15.77
CA CYS A 306 -4.89 19.99 -17.02
C CYS A 306 -6.37 20.42 -17.02
N ILE A 307 -7.00 20.59 -15.85
CA ILE A 307 -8.43 20.88 -15.72
C ILE A 307 -8.74 22.32 -15.31
N VAL A 308 -7.84 22.99 -14.58
CA VAL A 308 -8.10 24.30 -13.96
C VAL A 308 -8.46 25.40 -14.96
N GLN A 309 -7.92 25.34 -16.18
CA GLN A 309 -8.19 26.32 -17.25
C GLN A 309 -9.47 26.03 -18.05
N ILE A 310 -10.12 24.88 -17.79
CA ILE A 310 -11.33 24.44 -18.49
C ILE A 310 -12.57 24.79 -17.65
N LEU A 311 -12.46 24.65 -16.33
CA LEU A 311 -13.57 24.90 -15.40
C LEU A 311 -13.63 26.38 -14.98
N PRO A 312 -14.79 26.86 -14.52
CA PRO A 312 -14.95 28.23 -14.03
C PRO A 312 -13.98 28.56 -12.89
N ARG A 313 -13.68 29.86 -12.74
CA ARG A 313 -12.98 30.37 -11.55
C ARG A 313 -13.72 29.91 -10.29
N ASN A 314 -12.96 29.50 -9.28
CA ASN A 314 -13.48 28.99 -8.01
C ASN A 314 -14.37 27.73 -8.13
N SER A 315 -14.22 26.93 -9.19
CA SER A 315 -14.90 25.63 -9.32
C SER A 315 -14.68 24.77 -8.07
N VAL A 316 -15.79 24.31 -7.47
CA VAL A 316 -15.80 23.42 -6.31
C VAL A 316 -15.13 22.10 -6.65
N LEU A 317 -15.31 21.58 -7.88
CA LEU A 317 -14.61 20.38 -8.36
C LEU A 317 -13.10 20.53 -8.36
N VAL A 318 -12.56 21.66 -8.83
CA VAL A 318 -11.11 21.90 -8.81
C VAL A 318 -10.59 21.95 -7.36
N GLN A 319 -11.31 22.62 -6.46
CA GLN A 319 -10.92 22.71 -5.05
C GLN A 319 -11.00 21.35 -4.35
N CYS A 320 -12.04 20.57 -4.62
CA CYS A 320 -12.20 19.22 -4.09
C CYS A 320 -11.08 18.29 -4.58
N LEU A 321 -10.80 18.26 -5.89
CA LEU A 321 -9.68 17.49 -6.45
C LEU A 321 -8.33 17.90 -5.84
N ARG A 322 -8.12 19.20 -5.61
CA ARG A 322 -6.92 19.71 -4.94
C ARG A 322 -6.82 19.24 -3.50
N SER A 323 -7.91 19.31 -2.75
CA SER A 323 -7.95 18.83 -1.35
C SER A 323 -7.69 17.33 -1.28
N TYR A 324 -8.29 16.55 -2.17
CA TYR A 324 -8.08 15.11 -2.29
C TYR A 324 -6.63 14.77 -2.67
N GLN A 325 -6.02 15.48 -3.63
CA GLN A 325 -4.61 15.30 -3.97
C GLN A 325 -3.70 15.55 -2.76
N ARG A 326 -3.91 16.65 -2.01
CA ARG A 326 -3.13 16.97 -0.81
C ARG A 326 -3.24 15.85 0.24
N LEU A 327 -4.46 15.39 0.49
CA LEU A 327 -4.75 14.27 1.37
C LEU A 327 -4.00 13.00 0.92
N ARG A 328 -4.21 12.58 -0.33
CA ARG A 328 -3.68 11.33 -0.86
C ARG A 328 -2.15 11.31 -0.95
N VAL A 329 -1.53 12.43 -1.31
CA VAL A 329 -0.06 12.57 -1.33
C VAL A 329 0.50 12.47 0.08
N MET A 330 -0.09 13.14 1.07
CA MET A 330 0.36 13.07 2.47
C MET A 330 0.24 11.65 3.04
N ILE A 331 -0.88 10.96 2.80
CA ILE A 331 -1.10 9.57 3.22
C ILE A 331 -0.07 8.61 2.58
N GLY A 332 0.42 8.93 1.38
CA GLY A 332 1.39 8.13 0.65
C GLY A 332 2.84 8.28 1.09
N MET A 333 3.14 9.20 2.02
CA MET A 333 4.51 9.38 2.53
C MET A 333 4.96 8.17 3.37
N THR A 334 6.22 7.81 3.22
CA THR A 334 6.94 6.72 3.90
C THR A 334 7.55 7.12 5.23
N CYS A 335 7.51 8.42 5.56
CA CYS A 335 7.84 8.93 6.89
C CYS A 335 6.76 9.93 7.33
N MET A 336 6.12 9.65 8.48
CA MET A 336 5.00 10.44 9.01
C MET A 336 5.24 10.81 10.48
N PRO A 337 6.07 11.84 10.77
CA PRO A 337 6.15 12.39 12.11
C PRO A 337 4.83 13.08 12.51
N GLU A 338 4.64 13.36 13.80
CA GLU A 338 3.42 13.99 14.32
C GLU A 338 3.06 15.31 13.61
N SER A 339 4.04 16.14 13.26
CA SER A 339 3.76 17.39 12.52
C SER A 339 3.13 17.15 11.13
N ARG A 340 3.44 16.03 10.45
CA ARG A 340 2.77 15.62 9.21
C ARG A 340 1.39 15.04 9.49
N LEU A 341 1.18 14.36 10.61
CA LEU A 341 -0.13 13.86 11.04
C LEU A 341 -1.10 15.00 11.40
N ASP A 342 -0.63 16.04 12.08
CA ASP A 342 -1.42 17.25 12.35
C ASP A 342 -1.84 17.95 11.04
N ARG A 343 -0.91 18.02 10.09
CA ARG A 343 -1.19 18.55 8.75
C ARG A 343 -2.17 17.67 7.97
N LEU A 344 -2.06 16.35 8.10
CA LEU A 344 -2.98 15.39 7.52
C LEU A 344 -4.40 15.57 8.09
N ALA A 345 -4.54 15.78 9.40
CA ALA A 345 -5.83 16.07 10.03
C ALA A 345 -6.49 17.33 9.42
N THR A 346 -5.69 18.37 9.18
CA THR A 346 -6.16 19.59 8.49
C THR A 346 -6.59 19.27 7.05
N PHE A 347 -5.85 18.43 6.32
CA PHE A 347 -6.21 18.05 4.96
C PHE A 347 -7.49 17.20 4.91
N ILE A 348 -7.73 16.34 5.90
CA ILE A 348 -8.98 15.57 6.03
C ILE A 348 -10.17 16.52 6.22
N LYS A 349 -10.02 17.54 7.07
CA LYS A 349 -11.04 18.56 7.30
C LYS A 349 -11.33 19.39 6.04
N ASP A 350 -10.28 19.85 5.35
CA ASP A 350 -10.41 20.55 4.06
C ASP A 350 -11.15 19.67 3.04
N TYR A 351 -10.77 18.39 2.96
CA TYR A 351 -11.36 17.43 2.03
C TYR A 351 -12.84 17.16 2.32
N GLU A 352 -13.21 16.95 3.59
CA GLU A 352 -14.60 16.80 4.01
C GLU A 352 -15.45 18.02 3.59
N PHE A 353 -14.96 19.23 3.86
CA PHE A 353 -15.64 20.48 3.49
C PHE A 353 -15.90 20.54 1.97
N TRP A 354 -14.90 20.25 1.15
CA TRP A 354 -15.07 20.28 -0.30
C TRP A 354 -15.92 19.11 -0.83
N CYS A 355 -15.94 17.95 -0.16
CA CYS A 355 -16.89 16.88 -0.47
C CYS A 355 -18.34 17.34 -0.28
N SER A 356 -18.65 18.07 0.79
CA SER A 356 -19.99 18.66 0.99
C SER A 356 -20.36 19.61 -0.14
N GLY A 357 -19.45 20.50 -0.56
CA GLY A 357 -19.70 21.38 -1.70
C GLY A 357 -19.97 20.60 -3.01
N ILE A 358 -19.28 19.47 -3.22
CA ILE A 358 -19.55 18.59 -4.37
C ILE A 358 -20.92 17.92 -4.26
N SER A 359 -21.36 17.52 -3.07
CA SER A 359 -22.71 17.01 -2.85
C SER A 359 -23.75 18.07 -3.18
N ASP A 360 -23.53 19.31 -2.78
CA ASP A 360 -24.47 20.42 -3.01
C ASP A 360 -24.54 20.81 -4.50
N GLU A 361 -23.41 20.89 -5.20
CA GLU A 361 -23.35 21.33 -6.60
C GLU A 361 -23.69 20.21 -7.61
N TYR A 362 -23.26 18.97 -7.34
CA TYR A 362 -23.36 17.85 -8.29
C TYR A 362 -24.21 16.69 -7.80
N GLY A 363 -24.83 16.78 -6.61
CA GLY A 363 -25.67 15.71 -6.06
C GLY A 363 -24.91 14.42 -5.70
N LYS A 364 -23.57 14.46 -5.65
CA LYS A 364 -22.76 13.27 -5.36
C LYS A 364 -22.91 12.85 -3.90
N ASN A 365 -23.36 11.62 -3.67
CA ASN A 365 -23.39 11.05 -2.33
C ASN A 365 -22.01 10.50 -1.91
N PHE A 366 -21.46 10.98 -0.79
CA PHE A 366 -20.20 10.50 -0.19
C PHE A 366 -20.38 9.48 0.94
N ASN A 367 -21.60 9.00 1.17
CA ASN A 367 -21.89 7.96 2.16
C ASN A 367 -21.55 6.56 1.65
N PHE A 368 -20.25 6.25 1.58
CA PHE A 368 -19.76 4.92 1.24
C PHE A 368 -18.56 4.52 2.11
N PRO A 369 -18.37 3.23 2.47
CA PRO A 369 -17.36 2.82 3.45
C PRO A 369 -15.92 3.23 3.10
N LYS A 370 -15.57 3.22 1.81
CA LYS A 370 -14.23 3.64 1.35
C LYS A 370 -13.94 5.13 1.62
N GLN A 371 -14.98 5.99 1.62
CA GLN A 371 -14.87 7.40 2.03
C GLN A 371 -14.55 7.47 3.52
N HIS A 372 -15.43 6.86 4.33
CA HIS A 372 -15.37 6.90 5.79
C HIS A 372 -14.07 6.35 6.35
N ALA A 373 -13.47 5.34 5.72
CA ALA A 373 -12.22 4.76 6.19
C ALA A 373 -11.10 5.80 6.43
N THR A 374 -11.18 6.97 5.78
CA THR A 374 -10.24 8.10 5.96
C THR A 374 -10.22 8.59 7.41
N SER A 375 -11.34 8.49 8.15
CA SER A 375 -11.40 8.78 9.59
C SER A 375 -10.42 7.97 10.43
N HIS A 376 -9.95 6.83 9.92
CA HIS A 376 -9.09 5.91 10.66
C HIS A 376 -7.61 6.02 10.26
N VAL A 377 -7.27 6.73 9.17
CA VAL A 377 -5.92 6.67 8.58
C VAL A 377 -4.84 7.19 9.52
N ILE A 378 -5.11 8.25 10.29
CA ILE A 378 -4.15 8.81 11.25
C ILE A 378 -3.84 7.80 12.34
N GLN A 379 -4.87 7.19 12.93
CA GLN A 379 -4.70 6.18 13.98
C GLN A 379 -4.02 4.92 13.44
N ASP A 380 -4.30 4.53 12.21
CA ASP A 380 -3.59 3.44 11.55
C ASP A 380 -2.12 3.75 11.35
N ILE A 381 -1.78 4.98 10.93
CA ILE A 381 -0.38 5.37 10.77
C ILE A 381 0.36 5.31 12.10
N ARG A 382 -0.26 5.82 13.18
CA ARG A 382 0.33 5.77 14.53
C ARG A 382 0.53 4.35 15.04
N THR A 383 -0.40 3.44 14.77
CA THR A 383 -0.38 2.08 15.34
C THR A 383 0.37 1.06 14.47
N LYS A 384 0.48 1.28 13.16
CA LYS A 384 0.98 0.29 12.19
C LYS A 384 2.11 0.81 11.30
N GLY A 385 2.49 2.09 11.40
CA GLY A 385 3.47 2.75 10.55
C GLY A 385 2.84 3.35 9.28
N THR A 386 3.63 3.82 8.34
CA THR A 386 3.13 4.45 7.10
C THR A 386 2.40 3.45 6.17
N THR A 387 1.58 3.95 5.25
CA THR A 387 0.62 3.12 4.49
C THR A 387 1.24 2.05 3.58
N ASN A 388 2.49 2.24 3.16
CA ASN A 388 3.27 1.22 2.45
C ASN A 388 3.45 -0.07 3.28
N HIS A 389 3.28 -0.01 4.61
CA HIS A 389 3.42 -1.15 5.50
C HIS A 389 2.20 -2.08 5.52
N PHE A 390 1.04 -1.59 5.10
CA PHE A 390 -0.23 -2.33 5.17
C PHE A 390 -1.11 -2.15 3.92
N SER A 391 -0.53 -1.68 2.82
CA SER A 391 -1.18 -1.73 1.51
C SER A 391 -1.35 -3.17 1.04
N THR A 392 -2.41 -3.43 0.27
CA THR A 392 -2.69 -4.72 -0.37
C THR A 392 -1.80 -5.00 -1.59
N ARG A 393 -1.12 -3.97 -2.16
CA ARG A 393 -0.25 -4.10 -3.35
C ARG A 393 0.76 -5.26 -3.28
N PRO A 394 1.50 -5.48 -2.17
CA PRO A 394 2.42 -6.62 -2.09
C PRO A 394 1.68 -7.98 -2.11
N GLY A 395 0.47 -8.04 -1.57
CA GLY A 395 -0.39 -9.23 -1.64
C GLY A 395 -0.92 -9.50 -3.05
N GLU A 396 -1.35 -8.45 -3.76
CA GLU A 396 -1.71 -8.57 -5.18
C GLU A 396 -0.52 -9.01 -6.06
N GLY A 397 0.69 -8.56 -5.75
CA GLY A 397 1.93 -9.06 -6.37
C GLY A 397 2.10 -10.57 -6.16
N PHE A 398 1.89 -11.06 -4.93
CA PHE A 398 1.92 -12.50 -4.63
C PHE A 398 0.86 -13.29 -5.42
N GLN A 399 -0.27 -12.67 -5.73
CA GLN A 399 -1.30 -13.32 -6.55
C GLN A 399 -0.82 -13.60 -7.99
N GLN A 400 0.10 -12.79 -8.52
CA GLN A 400 0.76 -13.08 -9.79
C GLN A 400 1.65 -14.35 -9.67
N GLU A 401 2.43 -14.47 -8.60
CA GLU A 401 3.26 -15.65 -8.32
C GLU A 401 2.39 -16.91 -8.19
N ALA A 402 1.25 -16.81 -7.49
CA ALA A 402 0.28 -17.90 -7.41
C ALA A 402 -0.29 -18.31 -8.78
N ARG A 403 -0.55 -17.34 -9.68
CA ARG A 403 -0.98 -17.64 -11.06
C ARG A 403 0.11 -18.37 -11.84
N GLU A 404 1.37 -17.97 -11.68
CA GLU A 404 2.52 -18.64 -12.33
C GLU A 404 2.70 -20.08 -11.82
N ALA A 405 2.53 -20.31 -10.52
CA ALA A 405 2.52 -21.65 -9.94
C ALA A 405 1.33 -22.49 -10.44
N TYR A 406 0.14 -21.90 -10.54
CA TYR A 406 -1.05 -22.57 -11.07
C TYR A 406 -0.83 -23.07 -12.51
N ASN A 407 -0.21 -22.26 -13.36
CA ASN A 407 0.09 -22.60 -14.76
C ASN A 407 1.07 -23.76 -14.92
N GLN A 408 1.86 -24.07 -13.89
CA GLN A 408 2.79 -25.20 -13.87
C GLN A 408 2.15 -26.51 -13.39
N THR A 409 0.90 -26.48 -12.93
CA THR A 409 0.18 -27.67 -12.47
C THR A 409 -0.44 -28.45 -13.62
N ASN A 410 -0.92 -29.67 -13.32
CA ASN A 410 -1.77 -30.43 -14.25
C ASN A 410 -3.25 -29.97 -14.26
N PHE A 411 -3.59 -28.86 -13.59
CA PHE A 411 -4.93 -28.31 -13.44
C PHE A 411 -5.96 -29.21 -12.73
N LYS A 412 -5.53 -30.24 -12.00
CA LYS A 412 -6.36 -31.13 -11.20
C LYS A 412 -5.84 -31.19 -9.78
N ASP A 413 -6.67 -30.93 -8.78
CA ASP A 413 -6.23 -30.86 -7.37
C ASP A 413 -4.95 -30.02 -7.23
N VAL A 414 -5.07 -28.73 -7.60
CA VAL A 414 -3.92 -27.86 -7.84
C VAL A 414 -3.24 -27.41 -6.54
N VAL A 415 -3.95 -27.38 -5.42
CA VAL A 415 -3.45 -26.81 -4.15
C VAL A 415 -2.18 -27.55 -3.65
N PRO A 416 -2.15 -28.90 -3.56
CA PRO A 416 -0.94 -29.61 -3.17
C PRO A 416 0.23 -29.39 -4.13
N GLN A 417 -0.04 -29.31 -5.45
CA GLN A 417 0.99 -29.07 -6.46
C GLN A 417 1.58 -27.66 -6.33
N MET A 418 0.73 -26.64 -6.21
CA MET A 418 1.16 -25.25 -6.03
C MET A 418 1.94 -25.06 -4.74
N THR A 419 1.51 -25.71 -3.65
CA THR A 419 2.24 -25.67 -2.37
C THR A 419 3.65 -26.24 -2.52
N ARG A 420 3.81 -27.36 -3.24
CA ARG A 420 5.13 -27.95 -3.50
C ARG A 420 5.99 -27.09 -4.43
N ILE A 421 5.38 -26.42 -5.41
CA ILE A 421 6.09 -25.47 -6.29
C ILE A 421 6.63 -24.31 -5.45
N ASP A 422 5.79 -23.70 -4.59
CA ASP A 422 6.16 -22.62 -3.68
C ASP A 422 7.33 -23.03 -2.75
N GLU A 423 7.22 -24.19 -2.10
CA GLU A 423 8.28 -24.75 -1.23
C GLU A 423 9.62 -24.93 -1.97
N ASN A 424 9.57 -25.43 -3.21
CA ASN A 424 10.76 -25.60 -4.04
C ASN A 424 11.34 -24.23 -4.45
N GLN A 425 10.50 -23.26 -4.81
CA GLN A 425 10.95 -21.91 -5.19
C GLN A 425 11.61 -21.19 -4.03
N GLU A 426 11.07 -21.30 -2.81
CA GLU A 426 11.69 -20.74 -1.60
C GLU A 426 13.08 -21.38 -1.33
N SER A 427 13.18 -22.69 -1.51
CA SER A 427 14.46 -23.41 -1.38
C SER A 427 15.49 -22.94 -2.43
N ILE A 428 15.07 -22.77 -3.68
CA ILE A 428 15.92 -22.26 -4.77
C ILE A 428 16.33 -20.81 -4.49
N ALA A 429 15.40 -19.96 -4.07
CA ALA A 429 15.65 -18.57 -3.73
C ALA A 429 16.68 -18.46 -2.60
N ARG A 430 16.60 -19.33 -1.58
CA ARG A 430 17.58 -19.38 -0.49
C ARG A 430 18.97 -19.79 -0.95
N ILE A 431 19.08 -20.79 -1.82
CA ILE A 431 20.37 -21.19 -2.42
C ILE A 431 20.95 -20.04 -3.25
N ARG A 432 20.12 -19.39 -4.08
CA ARG A 432 20.54 -18.27 -4.90
C ARG A 432 21.07 -17.11 -4.07
N MET A 433 20.38 -16.75 -2.98
CA MET A 433 20.84 -15.73 -2.05
C MET A 433 22.20 -16.07 -1.42
N ALA A 434 22.43 -17.33 -1.06
CA ALA A 434 23.72 -17.75 -0.51
C ALA A 434 24.85 -17.64 -1.54
N ILE A 435 24.58 -17.97 -2.81
CA ILE A 435 25.53 -17.80 -3.92
C ILE A 435 25.81 -16.31 -4.15
N ASP A 436 24.77 -15.48 -4.25
CA ASP A 436 24.92 -14.05 -4.51
C ASP A 436 25.71 -13.35 -3.39
N GLU A 437 25.51 -13.74 -2.13
CA GLU A 437 26.28 -13.21 -1.00
C GLU A 437 27.75 -13.67 -1.05
N TYR A 438 28.01 -14.93 -1.40
CA TYR A 438 29.37 -15.43 -1.59
C TYR A 438 30.10 -14.71 -2.75
N GLU A 439 29.44 -14.53 -3.89
CA GLU A 439 30.00 -13.79 -5.03
C GLU A 439 30.30 -12.32 -4.67
N LYS A 440 29.41 -11.70 -3.89
CA LYS A 440 29.59 -10.33 -3.41
C LYS A 440 30.78 -10.22 -2.46
N GLN A 441 30.94 -11.16 -1.52
CA GLN A 441 32.10 -11.20 -0.63
C GLN A 441 33.39 -11.39 -1.42
N ARG A 442 33.43 -12.38 -2.33
CA ARG A 442 34.59 -12.59 -3.20
C ARG A 442 34.96 -11.35 -4.02
N THR A 443 33.98 -10.62 -4.55
CA THR A 443 34.23 -9.38 -5.31
C THR A 443 34.73 -8.23 -4.43
N LEU A 444 34.32 -8.18 -3.16
CA LEU A 444 34.85 -7.21 -2.19
C LEU A 444 36.29 -7.56 -1.82
N ASP A 445 36.58 -8.84 -1.58
CA ASP A 445 37.92 -9.34 -1.27
C ASP A 445 38.89 -9.05 -2.45
N GLU A 446 38.47 -9.33 -3.70
CA GLU A 446 39.26 -9.01 -4.91
C GLU A 446 39.52 -7.50 -5.06
N LYS A 447 38.54 -6.65 -4.71
CA LYS A 447 38.71 -5.18 -4.77
C LYS A 447 39.55 -4.63 -3.61
N GLU A 448 39.56 -5.27 -2.45
CA GLU A 448 40.45 -4.91 -1.35
C GLU A 448 41.90 -5.30 -1.68
N GLU A 449 42.12 -6.40 -2.39
CA GLU A 449 43.43 -6.79 -2.92
C GLU A 449 43.93 -5.82 -4.02
N ASP A 450 43.07 -5.43 -4.99
CA ASP A 450 43.44 -4.47 -6.05
C ASP A 450 43.72 -3.05 -5.50
N ASN A 451 43.04 -2.62 -4.42
CA ASN A 451 43.28 -1.31 -3.79
C ASN A 451 44.61 -1.22 -3.02
N ILE A 452 45.30 -2.35 -2.78
CA ILE A 452 46.65 -2.36 -2.20
C ILE A 452 47.72 -2.14 -3.31
N GLU A 453 47.41 -2.42 -4.58
CA GLU A 453 48.34 -2.24 -5.70
C GLU A 453 48.12 -0.96 -6.54
N GLU A 454 46.92 -0.36 -6.55
CA GLU A 454 46.62 0.88 -7.31
C GLU A 454 46.60 2.16 -6.45
N SER A 455 47.69 2.48 -5.74
CA SER A 455 47.89 3.81 -5.14
C SER A 455 48.38 4.87 -6.15
N SER A 456 47.95 4.81 -7.42
CA SER A 456 48.26 5.84 -8.41
C SER A 456 47.31 5.79 -9.60
N ASN A 457 46.18 6.52 -9.49
CA ASN A 457 45.34 7.09 -10.56
C ASN A 457 43.85 6.78 -10.40
N HIS A 458 43.22 7.37 -9.39
CA HIS A 458 41.79 7.66 -9.48
C HIS A 458 41.53 9.14 -9.70
N SER A 459 41.05 9.41 -10.91
CA SER A 459 40.34 10.60 -11.32
C SER A 459 39.39 11.08 -10.22
N ALA A 460 39.45 12.38 -9.95
CA ALA A 460 38.60 13.10 -9.03
C ALA A 460 37.15 12.58 -9.05
N ILE A 461 36.75 11.93 -7.96
CA ILE A 461 35.35 11.84 -7.55
C ILE A 461 34.93 13.29 -7.31
N THR A 462 34.39 13.95 -8.34
CA THR A 462 33.83 15.28 -8.17
C THR A 462 32.65 15.14 -7.20
N SER A 463 32.77 15.80 -6.06
CA SER A 463 31.76 15.98 -5.00
C SER A 463 30.48 16.70 -5.48
N ALA A 464 30.25 16.78 -6.78
CA ALA A 464 29.14 17.50 -7.36
C ALA A 464 27.85 16.68 -7.22
N SER A 465 26.80 17.31 -6.68
CA SER A 465 25.44 16.77 -6.58
C SER A 465 24.73 16.58 -7.93
N TRP A 466 25.44 16.75 -9.05
CA TRP A 466 24.89 16.67 -10.39
C TRP A 466 25.92 16.19 -11.41
N ARG A 467 25.43 15.55 -12.48
CA ARG A 467 26.22 15.09 -13.64
C ARG A 467 25.44 15.27 -14.92
N PHE A 468 26.04 15.91 -15.92
CA PHE A 468 25.43 16.00 -17.25
C PHE A 468 25.49 14.66 -18.00
N GLY A 469 24.44 14.38 -18.78
CA GLY A 469 24.38 13.26 -19.70
C GLY A 469 25.20 13.51 -20.97
N ALA A 470 24.79 12.89 -22.08
CA ALA A 470 25.47 13.06 -23.36
C ALA A 470 25.36 14.52 -23.86
N PRO A 471 26.48 15.17 -24.26
CA PRO A 471 26.48 16.51 -24.81
C PRO A 471 25.86 16.54 -26.22
N GLU A 472 25.22 17.66 -26.56
CA GLU A 472 24.85 18.02 -27.92
C GLU A 472 25.89 18.99 -28.54
N ARG A 473 25.70 19.29 -29.83
CA ARG A 473 26.57 20.22 -30.56
C ARG A 473 26.54 21.60 -29.90
N ILE A 474 27.72 22.21 -29.72
CA ILE A 474 27.83 23.59 -29.26
C ILE A 474 27.15 24.51 -30.28
N THR A 475 26.37 25.46 -29.77
CA THR A 475 25.75 26.54 -30.54
C THR A 475 26.01 27.88 -29.85
N ASN A 476 25.55 29.00 -30.42
CA ASN A 476 25.52 30.28 -29.71
C ASN A 476 24.12 30.51 -29.10
N SER A 477 24.05 31.31 -28.04
CA SER A 477 22.82 31.64 -27.30
C SER A 477 21.70 32.19 -28.18
N ARG A 478 22.03 33.02 -29.19
CA ARG A 478 21.05 33.59 -30.13
C ARG A 478 20.40 32.54 -31.02
N ALA A 479 21.20 31.67 -31.63
CA ALA A 479 20.72 30.53 -32.41
C ALA A 479 19.98 29.52 -31.52
N PHE A 480 20.35 29.42 -30.24
CA PHE A 480 19.61 28.60 -29.29
C PHE A 480 18.22 29.16 -28.99
N THR A 481 18.04 30.49 -28.95
CA THR A 481 16.70 31.12 -28.90
C THR A 481 15.81 30.61 -30.05
N ASP A 482 16.34 30.55 -31.27
CA ASP A 482 15.57 30.06 -32.43
C ASP A 482 15.27 28.56 -32.34
N ILE A 483 16.21 27.75 -31.84
CA ILE A 483 15.99 26.33 -31.58
C ILE A 483 14.87 26.14 -30.56
N LEU A 484 14.85 26.91 -29.46
CA LEU A 484 13.80 26.83 -28.44
C LEU A 484 12.42 27.24 -28.99
N LYS A 485 12.36 28.30 -29.79
CA LYS A 485 11.12 28.72 -30.49
C LYS A 485 10.62 27.64 -31.45
N ALA A 486 11.51 27.02 -32.22
CA ALA A 486 11.16 25.94 -33.14
C ALA A 486 10.61 24.69 -32.43
N LEU A 487 11.03 24.46 -31.18
CA LEU A 487 10.51 23.39 -30.31
C LEU A 487 9.19 23.76 -29.61
N GLY A 488 8.64 24.95 -29.87
CA GLY A 488 7.38 25.41 -29.29
C GLY A 488 7.48 25.87 -27.83
N HIS A 489 8.69 26.12 -27.33
CA HIS A 489 8.86 26.73 -26.02
C HIS A 489 8.52 28.22 -26.07
N SER A 490 7.61 28.65 -25.20
CA SER A 490 7.29 30.07 -24.97
C SER A 490 8.32 30.74 -24.06
N ILE A 491 9.61 30.53 -24.35
CA ILE A 491 10.69 31.28 -23.72
C ILE A 491 10.86 32.59 -24.50
N GLY A 492 11.11 33.70 -23.79
CA GLY A 492 11.45 34.98 -24.41
C GLY A 492 12.76 34.89 -25.21
N ASP A 493 13.43 36.02 -25.43
CA ASP A 493 14.78 35.95 -26.00
C ASP A 493 15.77 35.35 -24.99
N PHE A 494 16.15 34.09 -25.19
CA PHE A 494 17.04 33.36 -24.30
C PHE A 494 18.42 34.03 -24.18
N ASP A 495 18.94 34.65 -25.26
CA ASP A 495 20.21 35.38 -25.21
C ASP A 495 20.13 36.56 -24.23
N THR A 496 19.07 37.37 -24.34
CA THR A 496 18.82 38.51 -23.45
C THR A 496 18.68 38.02 -22.00
N MET A 497 17.83 37.02 -21.76
CA MET A 497 17.62 36.48 -20.40
C MET A 497 18.91 35.92 -19.79
N LEU A 498 19.74 35.23 -20.58
CA LEU A 498 21.00 34.66 -20.12
C LEU A 498 22.01 35.78 -19.76
N ARG A 499 22.06 36.85 -20.56
CA ARG A 499 22.93 38.00 -20.29
C ARG A 499 22.53 38.75 -19.03
N ASP A 500 21.23 38.98 -18.85
CA ASP A 500 20.69 39.62 -17.65
C ASP A 500 21.05 38.78 -16.42
N PHE A 501 20.83 37.46 -16.48
CA PHE A 501 21.21 36.54 -15.41
C PHE A 501 22.71 36.57 -15.08
N ILE A 502 23.59 36.57 -16.10
CA ILE A 502 25.04 36.63 -15.89
C ILE A 502 25.42 37.99 -15.28
N ALA A 503 24.86 39.09 -15.77
CA ALA A 503 25.16 40.43 -15.24
C ALA A 503 24.69 40.60 -13.78
N GLU A 504 23.55 40.02 -13.42
CA GLU A 504 23.01 40.03 -12.06
C GLU A 504 23.80 39.11 -11.11
N THR A 505 24.12 37.89 -11.56
CA THR A 505 24.74 36.85 -10.71
C THR A 505 26.25 37.04 -10.61
N PHE A 506 26.89 37.53 -11.68
CA PHE A 506 28.33 37.71 -11.81
C PHE A 506 28.65 39.13 -12.32
N PRO A 507 28.53 40.18 -11.48
CA PRO A 507 28.68 41.58 -11.93
C PRO A 507 30.03 41.89 -12.60
N GLY A 508 31.09 41.15 -12.25
CA GLY A 508 32.42 41.28 -12.86
C GLY A 508 32.59 40.56 -14.20
N GLU A 509 31.62 39.72 -14.60
CA GLU A 509 31.65 38.91 -15.83
C GLU A 509 30.61 39.40 -16.86
N ARG A 510 30.27 40.69 -16.82
CA ARG A 510 29.25 41.25 -17.72
C ARG A 510 29.67 41.09 -19.18
N ILE A 511 28.85 40.38 -19.94
CA ILE A 511 29.10 40.08 -21.36
C ILE A 511 28.46 41.17 -22.23
N THR A 512 29.25 41.88 -23.04
CA THR A 512 28.74 42.92 -23.93
C THR A 512 27.94 42.32 -25.08
N TYR A 513 27.10 43.14 -25.73
CA TYR A 513 26.23 42.69 -26.82
C TYR A 513 27.04 42.09 -27.99
N GLU A 514 28.24 42.57 -28.26
CA GLU A 514 29.09 42.10 -29.37
C GLU A 514 29.68 40.70 -29.10
N GLN A 515 29.80 40.31 -27.83
CA GLN A 515 30.39 39.03 -27.44
C GLN A 515 29.40 37.88 -27.61
N HIS A 516 29.85 36.77 -28.18
CA HIS A 516 29.03 35.57 -28.33
C HIS A 516 29.09 34.68 -27.08
N ILE A 517 27.94 34.22 -26.61
CA ILE A 517 27.85 33.22 -25.55
C ILE A 517 27.71 31.84 -26.21
N GLN A 518 28.70 30.98 -25.99
CA GLN A 518 28.63 29.59 -26.44
C GLN A 518 27.78 28.77 -25.47
N VAL A 519 26.84 28.01 -26.01
CA VAL A 519 25.93 27.15 -25.25
C VAL A 519 26.13 25.73 -25.71
N ARG A 520 26.36 24.81 -24.76
CA ARG A 520 26.39 23.37 -25.00
C ARG A 520 25.16 22.74 -24.34
N PRO A 521 24.14 22.34 -25.10
CA PRO A 521 23.02 21.59 -24.55
C PRO A 521 23.47 20.18 -24.14
N PHE A 522 22.79 19.60 -23.17
CA PHE A 522 22.96 18.20 -22.77
C PHE A 522 21.60 17.52 -22.80
N LYS A 523 21.56 16.24 -23.18
CA LYS A 523 20.29 15.50 -23.28
C LYS A 523 19.58 15.37 -21.92
N CYS A 524 20.33 15.34 -20.83
CA CYS A 524 19.80 15.33 -19.49
C CYS A 524 20.81 15.83 -18.46
N ALA A 525 20.31 16.19 -17.28
CA ALA A 525 21.08 16.33 -16.06
C ALA A 525 20.63 15.26 -15.07
N HIS A 526 21.59 14.53 -14.53
CA HIS A 526 21.38 13.65 -13.38
C HIS A 526 21.63 14.47 -12.13
N ILE A 527 20.64 14.55 -11.25
CA ILE A 527 20.73 15.32 -10.01
C ILE A 527 20.60 14.34 -8.86
N THR A 528 21.62 14.26 -8.02
CA THR A 528 21.61 13.51 -6.78
C THR A 528 21.29 14.45 -5.64
N TYR A 529 20.27 14.14 -4.86
CA TYR A 529 19.80 14.97 -3.77
C TYR A 529 19.41 14.11 -2.58
N GLN A 530 19.35 14.73 -1.40
CA GLN A 530 18.78 14.08 -0.23
C GLN A 530 17.27 14.32 -0.22
N SER A 531 16.50 13.23 -0.15
CA SER A 531 15.05 13.26 0.00
C SER A 531 14.66 14.03 1.27
N LEU A 532 13.77 15.01 1.16
CA LEU A 532 13.17 15.66 2.34
C LEU A 532 12.11 14.78 3.03
N GLU A 533 11.73 13.67 2.40
CA GLU A 533 10.75 12.75 2.95
C GLU A 533 11.39 11.79 3.96
N ASP A 534 12.45 11.08 3.55
CA ASP A 534 13.08 9.96 4.26
C ASP A 534 14.60 10.10 4.41
N TRP A 535 15.18 11.25 4.03
CA TRP A 535 16.60 11.58 4.15
C TRP A 535 17.56 10.68 3.37
N ARG A 536 17.04 9.83 2.48
CA ARG A 536 17.87 8.99 1.61
C ARG A 536 18.40 9.76 0.41
N GLY A 537 19.58 9.38 -0.06
CA GLY A 537 20.09 9.83 -1.35
C GLY A 537 19.23 9.30 -2.48
N LEU A 538 18.61 10.20 -3.24
CA LEU A 538 17.86 9.92 -4.45
C LEU A 538 18.56 10.53 -5.65
N ARG A 539 18.21 10.04 -6.83
CA ARG A 539 18.73 10.55 -8.10
C ARG A 539 17.59 10.75 -9.07
N ASP A 540 17.42 11.98 -9.53
CA ASP A 540 16.50 12.32 -10.60
C ASP A 540 17.23 12.55 -11.92
N ILE A 541 16.45 12.44 -13.01
CA ILE A 541 16.91 12.70 -14.36
C ILE A 541 16.05 13.82 -14.93
N VAL A 542 16.60 15.03 -14.96
CA VAL A 542 15.99 16.17 -15.64
C VAL A 542 16.33 16.00 -17.12
N ARG A 543 15.34 15.59 -17.92
CA ARG A 543 15.52 15.39 -19.36
C ARG A 543 15.24 16.69 -20.11
N CYS A 544 16.09 16.99 -21.08
CA CYS A 544 15.91 18.06 -22.06
C CYS A 544 15.55 17.47 -23.42
N ASN A 545 14.72 16.41 -23.43
CA ASN A 545 14.33 15.78 -24.69
C ASN A 545 13.43 16.72 -25.48
N ARG A 546 13.65 16.79 -26.80
CA ARG A 546 12.85 17.55 -27.77
C ARG A 546 11.44 16.97 -28.00
N SER A 547 10.98 16.03 -27.18
CA SER A 547 9.78 15.18 -27.38
C SER A 547 8.96 14.98 -26.12
#